data_AF-A0A2T0UEZ1-F1
#
_entry.id   AF-A0A2T0UEZ1-F1
#
_cell.length_a   1.000
_cell.length_b   1.000
_cell.length_c   1.000
_cell.angle_alpha   90.00
_cell.angle_beta   90.00
_cell.angle_gamma   90.00
#
_symmetry.space_group_name_H-M   'P 1'
#
loop_
_entity.id
_entity.type
_entity.pdbx_description
1 polymer ?
#
loop_
_entity_poly.entity_id
_entity_poly.type
_entity_poly.pdbx_seq_one_letter_code
_entity_poly.pdbx_strand_id
1 'polypeptide(L)'
;MRVRANQDFRTYVSGTPLRVTAGSIWTGGAARAMLATHCPVTDLDAEATGPDDDEPDGHDSTGEHGAPGADDSAPDGSDAATADGGNDGDPADPPAGVQEADAEPTEGEAPAAETATVAETEEAPTEAADAVPDGNVSDVLDWVDGDAEKARQALDVERGRERPRAGLVKQLTQIVE
;
A
#
# COMPACT_ATOMS: atom_id res chain seq x y z
N MET A 1 -7.96 7.08 14.94
CA MET A 1 -8.44 6.05 13.98
C MET A 1 -8.13 4.68 14.53
N ARG A 2 -9.18 3.92 14.82
CA ARG A 2 -9.15 2.58 15.37
C ARG A 2 -10.13 1.71 14.58
N VAL A 3 -9.73 0.51 14.24
CA VAL A 3 -10.59 -0.44 13.52
C VAL A 3 -10.61 -1.79 14.22
N ARG A 4 -11.74 -2.49 14.14
CA ARG A 4 -11.89 -3.86 14.64
C ARG A 4 -12.06 -4.82 13.47
N ALA A 5 -11.30 -5.90 13.45
CA ALA A 5 -11.51 -6.98 12.48
C ALA A 5 -12.86 -7.68 12.73
N ASN A 6 -13.67 -7.85 11.69
CA ASN A 6 -14.98 -8.50 11.77
C ASN A 6 -14.87 -10.03 11.62
N GLN A 7 -13.87 -10.50 10.88
CA GLN A 7 -13.58 -11.92 10.66
C GLN A 7 -12.08 -12.16 10.55
N ASP A 8 -11.67 -13.42 10.50
CA ASP A 8 -10.27 -13.80 10.23
C ASP A 8 -9.91 -13.52 8.77
N PHE A 9 -8.78 -12.85 8.53
CA PHE A 9 -8.25 -12.66 7.17
C PHE A 9 -6.72 -12.56 7.17
N ARG A 10 -6.13 -12.63 5.97
CA ARG A 10 -4.70 -12.36 5.76
C ARG A 10 -4.57 -11.06 5.00
N THR A 11 -3.64 -10.22 5.42
CA THR A 11 -3.24 -9.00 4.71
C THR A 11 -1.73 -8.97 4.58
N TYR A 12 -1.20 -8.03 3.80
CA TYR A 12 0.24 -7.83 3.63
C TYR A 12 0.60 -6.44 4.15
N VAL A 13 1.53 -6.39 5.10
CA VAL A 13 2.10 -5.14 5.58
C VAL A 13 3.58 -5.18 5.25
N SER A 14 4.05 -4.25 4.43
CA SER A 14 5.45 -4.17 4.02
C SER A 14 5.98 -5.48 3.41
N GLY A 15 5.16 -6.17 2.61
CA GLY A 15 5.51 -7.45 1.99
C GLY A 15 5.48 -8.66 2.93
N THR A 16 5.22 -8.47 4.22
CA THR A 16 5.09 -9.58 5.18
C THR A 16 3.62 -10.00 5.32
N PRO A 17 3.28 -11.29 5.10
CA PRO A 17 1.92 -11.78 5.31
C PRO A 17 1.59 -11.73 6.80
N LEU A 18 0.56 -10.97 7.14
CA LEU A 18 0.04 -10.80 8.49
C LEU A 18 -1.32 -11.48 8.60
N ARG A 19 -1.46 -12.37 9.57
CA ARG A 19 -2.75 -12.99 9.90
C ARG A 19 -3.48 -12.13 10.92
N VAL A 20 -4.67 -11.68 10.56
CA VAL A 20 -5.54 -10.88 11.42
C VAL A 20 -6.67 -11.78 11.92
N THR A 21 -6.89 -11.80 13.24
CA THR A 21 -7.95 -12.58 13.87
C THR A 21 -9.16 -11.68 14.15
N ALA A 22 -10.37 -12.22 13.99
CA ALA A 22 -11.62 -11.55 14.31
C ALA A 22 -11.59 -10.96 15.73
N GLY A 23 -12.10 -9.74 15.88
CA GLY A 23 -12.11 -9.00 17.14
C GLY A 23 -10.82 -8.24 17.47
N SER A 24 -9.73 -8.46 16.74
CA SER A 24 -8.49 -7.71 16.95
C SER A 24 -8.67 -6.22 16.64
N ILE A 25 -8.16 -5.36 17.51
CA ILE A 25 -8.21 -3.90 17.36
C ILE A 25 -6.87 -3.41 16.82
N TRP A 26 -6.93 -2.59 15.77
CA TRP A 26 -5.79 -1.98 15.11
C TRP A 26 -5.90 -0.47 15.15
N THR A 27 -4.77 0.23 15.19
CA THR A 27 -4.73 1.70 15.32
C THR A 27 -3.73 2.32 14.35
N GLY A 28 -3.89 3.62 14.07
CA GLY A 28 -2.92 4.40 13.30
C GLY A 28 -2.87 4.06 11.80
N GLY A 29 -1.67 4.03 11.22
CA GLY A 29 -1.49 3.81 9.77
C GLY A 29 -2.01 2.46 9.27
N ALA A 30 -1.83 1.39 10.06
CA ALA A 30 -2.35 0.06 9.71
C ALA A 30 -3.88 0.04 9.65
N ALA A 31 -4.56 0.70 10.59
CA ALA A 31 -6.01 0.84 10.59
C ALA A 31 -6.52 1.58 9.35
N ARG A 32 -5.83 2.66 8.97
CA ARG A 32 -6.16 3.46 7.78
C ARG A 32 -5.97 2.67 6.49
N ALA A 33 -4.88 1.89 6.39
CA ALA A 33 -4.63 1.01 5.27
C ALA A 33 -5.71 -0.08 5.15
N MET A 34 -6.10 -0.71 6.27
CA MET A 34 -7.15 -1.74 6.27
C MET A 34 -8.51 -1.21 5.78
N LEU A 35 -8.88 0.03 6.14
CA LEU A 35 -10.09 0.68 5.61
C LEU A 35 -9.98 0.99 4.12
N ALA A 36 -8.83 1.51 3.68
CA ALA A 36 -8.60 1.86 2.27
C ALA A 36 -8.61 0.63 1.34
N THR A 37 -8.15 -0.53 1.81
CA THR A 37 -8.07 -1.76 1.01
C THR A 37 -9.33 -2.63 1.12
N HIS A 38 -10.45 -2.09 1.60
CA HIS A 38 -11.72 -2.82 1.78
C HIS A 38 -11.58 -4.13 2.57
N CYS A 39 -10.68 -4.16 3.58
CA CYS A 39 -10.62 -5.31 4.48
C CYS A 39 -11.91 -5.41 5.31
N PRO A 40 -12.29 -6.61 5.79
CA PRO A 40 -13.48 -6.79 6.61
C PRO A 40 -13.25 -6.27 8.04
N VAL A 41 -13.16 -4.95 8.19
CA VAL A 41 -12.94 -4.22 9.44
C VAL A 41 -14.03 -3.17 9.65
N THR A 42 -14.33 -2.84 10.90
CA THR A 42 -15.26 -1.77 11.30
C THR A 42 -14.48 -0.60 11.90
N ASP A 43 -14.78 0.64 11.49
CA ASP A 43 -14.19 1.84 12.09
C ASP A 43 -14.86 2.13 13.45
N LEU A 44 -14.08 2.04 14.52
CA LEU A 44 -14.55 2.26 15.89
C LEU A 44 -14.56 3.75 16.29
N ASP A 45 -13.83 4.61 15.57
CA ASP A 45 -13.86 6.05 15.84
C ASP A 45 -15.01 6.73 15.07
N ALA A 46 -15.42 6.19 13.92
CA ALA A 46 -16.63 6.61 13.22
C ALA A 46 -17.89 6.38 14.08
N GLU A 47 -17.99 5.26 14.80
CA GLU A 47 -19.14 4.98 15.68
C GLU A 47 -19.20 5.88 16.93
N ALA A 48 -18.07 6.46 17.35
CA ALA A 48 -18.04 7.40 18.48
C ALA A 48 -18.58 8.79 18.08
N THR A 49 -18.53 9.10 16.79
CA THR A 49 -19.26 10.22 16.22
C THR A 49 -20.64 9.67 15.91
N GLY A 50 -21.48 9.54 16.94
CA GLY A 50 -22.90 9.32 16.73
C GLY A 50 -23.37 10.31 15.67
N PRO A 51 -24.31 9.93 14.77
CA PRO A 51 -24.79 10.85 13.77
C PRO A 51 -25.14 12.14 14.51
N ASP A 52 -24.44 13.23 14.18
CA ASP A 52 -24.92 14.53 14.56
C ASP A 52 -26.37 14.52 14.07
N ASP A 53 -27.29 14.57 15.03
CA ASP A 53 -28.69 14.90 14.84
C ASP A 53 -28.69 16.35 14.30
N ASP A 54 -28.11 16.54 13.11
CA ASP A 54 -28.45 17.59 12.17
C ASP A 54 -29.87 17.22 11.73
N GLU A 55 -30.78 17.48 12.67
CA GLU A 55 -32.21 17.59 12.47
C GLU A 55 -32.34 18.51 11.25
N PRO A 56 -32.69 17.98 10.06
CA PRO A 56 -32.70 18.80 8.88
C PRO A 56 -33.74 19.89 9.10
N ASP A 57 -33.28 21.13 9.24
CA ASP A 57 -34.11 22.32 9.30
C ASP A 57 -35.21 22.18 8.25
N GLY A 58 -36.44 22.09 8.74
CA GLY A 58 -37.62 21.76 7.97
C GLY A 58 -37.82 22.73 6.81
N HIS A 59 -37.26 22.39 5.65
CA HIS A 59 -37.75 22.90 4.38
C HIS A 59 -38.92 22.03 3.95
N ASP A 60 -40.10 22.47 4.40
CA ASP A 60 -41.38 22.17 3.79
C ASP A 60 -41.26 22.42 2.28
N SER A 61 -41.14 21.35 1.52
CA SER A 61 -41.42 21.35 0.09
C SER A 61 -42.49 20.30 -0.13
N THR A 62 -43.71 20.71 0.22
CA THR A 62 -44.96 20.20 -0.32
C THR A 62 -44.93 20.36 -1.85
N GLY A 63 -44.44 19.32 -2.51
CA GLY A 63 -44.52 19.14 -3.96
C GLY A 63 -45.11 17.78 -4.27
N GLU A 64 -46.44 17.67 -4.11
CA GLU A 64 -47.23 16.65 -4.79
C GLU A 64 -46.88 16.64 -6.28
N HIS A 65 -46.41 15.52 -6.84
CA HIS A 65 -46.74 15.11 -8.20
C HIS A 65 -46.34 13.65 -8.44
N GLY A 66 -47.37 12.80 -8.61
CA GLY A 66 -47.33 11.71 -9.60
C GLY A 66 -46.82 10.34 -9.14
N ALA A 67 -47.76 9.48 -8.74
CA ALA A 67 -47.61 8.03 -8.75
C ALA A 67 -47.65 7.47 -10.21
N PRO A 68 -47.68 6.14 -10.42
CA PRO A 68 -46.54 5.23 -10.53
C PRO A 68 -46.47 4.59 -11.94
N GLY A 69 -45.27 4.52 -12.53
CA GLY A 69 -45.02 3.80 -13.78
C GLY A 69 -44.25 2.52 -13.52
N ALA A 70 -44.94 1.38 -13.60
CA ALA A 70 -44.32 0.06 -13.67
C ALA A 70 -43.68 -0.15 -15.04
N ASP A 71 -42.44 -0.64 -15.07
CA ASP A 71 -41.81 -1.34 -16.19
C ASP A 71 -40.63 -2.12 -15.55
N ASP A 72 -40.85 -3.32 -15.01
CA ASP A 72 -40.86 -4.60 -15.73
C ASP A 72 -39.88 -4.64 -16.90
N SER A 73 -38.59 -4.70 -16.58
CA SER A 73 -37.57 -5.18 -17.50
C SER A 73 -36.53 -5.97 -16.71
N ALA A 74 -36.83 -7.26 -16.54
CA ALA A 74 -35.85 -8.26 -16.18
C ALA A 74 -34.85 -8.45 -17.33
N PRO A 75 -33.53 -8.43 -17.10
CA PRO A 75 -32.61 -9.12 -17.98
C PRO A 75 -32.65 -10.62 -17.65
N ASP A 76 -33.39 -11.36 -18.49
CA ASP A 76 -33.13 -12.77 -18.77
C ASP A 76 -31.83 -12.88 -19.59
N GLY A 77 -30.95 -13.79 -19.20
CA GLY A 77 -29.64 -13.99 -19.82
C GLY A 77 -28.67 -14.58 -18.81
N SER A 78 -28.80 -15.86 -18.47
CA SER A 78 -28.17 -16.95 -19.22
C SER A 78 -26.69 -16.69 -19.49
N ASP A 79 -25.82 -17.09 -18.56
CA ASP A 79 -24.58 -17.77 -18.94
C ASP A 79 -24.05 -18.60 -17.75
N ALA A 80 -24.51 -19.84 -17.73
CA ALA A 80 -23.85 -20.94 -17.06
C ALA A 80 -22.64 -21.33 -17.90
N ALA A 81 -21.47 -20.81 -17.58
CA ALA A 81 -20.20 -21.36 -18.03
C ALA A 81 -19.44 -21.89 -16.81
N THR A 82 -19.80 -23.11 -16.41
CA THR A 82 -18.95 -23.98 -15.61
C THR A 82 -17.73 -24.33 -16.46
N ALA A 83 -16.67 -23.52 -16.36
CA ALA A 83 -15.34 -23.94 -16.80
C ALA A 83 -14.78 -24.92 -15.77
N ASP A 84 -15.20 -26.17 -15.94
CA ASP A 84 -14.46 -27.37 -15.57
C ASP A 84 -13.11 -27.31 -16.31
N GLY A 85 -12.10 -26.79 -15.61
CA GLY A 85 -10.73 -26.70 -16.07
C GLY A 85 -9.84 -27.37 -15.05
N GLY A 86 -9.74 -28.69 -15.15
CA GLY A 86 -8.84 -29.49 -14.33
C GLY A 86 -7.41 -28.97 -14.37
N ASN A 87 -6.81 -28.86 -13.19
CA ASN A 87 -5.37 -28.91 -13.06
C ASN A 87 -5.03 -30.01 -12.05
N ASP A 88 -5.29 -31.26 -12.47
CA ASP A 88 -4.64 -32.48 -11.99
C ASP A 88 -3.14 -32.47 -12.39
N GLY A 89 -2.43 -31.45 -11.90
CA GLY A 89 -0.97 -31.36 -11.94
C GLY A 89 -0.40 -31.91 -10.64
N ASP A 90 -0.54 -33.22 -10.47
CA ASP A 90 0.22 -34.05 -9.53
C ASP A 90 1.75 -33.84 -9.74
N PRO A 91 2.57 -33.96 -8.68
CA PRO A 91 3.76 -33.19 -8.45
C PRO A 91 4.97 -33.70 -9.23
N ALA A 92 5.61 -32.80 -9.97
CA ALA A 92 7.01 -33.00 -10.34
C ALA A 92 7.88 -32.71 -9.12
N ASP A 93 8.06 -33.77 -8.32
CA ASP A 93 9.24 -34.07 -7.50
C ASP A 93 10.52 -33.50 -8.14
N PRO A 94 11.13 -32.42 -7.59
CA PRO A 94 12.52 -32.15 -7.89
C PRO A 94 13.36 -33.16 -7.11
N PRO A 95 14.32 -33.84 -7.76
CA PRO A 95 15.08 -34.90 -7.12
C PRO A 95 15.80 -34.39 -5.89
N ALA A 96 15.67 -35.14 -4.81
CA ALA A 96 16.62 -35.15 -3.71
C ALA A 96 18.03 -35.42 -4.28
N GLY A 97 18.78 -34.34 -4.48
CA GLY A 97 20.10 -34.33 -5.07
C GLY A 97 21.01 -33.35 -4.32
N VAL A 98 21.58 -33.84 -3.22
CA VAL A 98 22.96 -33.60 -2.78
C VAL A 98 23.64 -32.31 -3.24
N GLN A 99 23.96 -31.43 -2.28
CA GLN A 99 25.36 -31.11 -2.00
C GLN A 99 25.49 -30.44 -0.63
N GLU A 100 25.85 -31.27 0.34
CA GLU A 100 26.74 -30.89 1.43
C GLU A 100 27.97 -30.20 0.83
N ALA A 101 28.12 -28.91 1.12
CA ALA A 101 29.40 -28.25 1.34
C ALA A 101 29.22 -27.61 2.72
N ASP A 102 29.70 -28.21 3.81
CA ASP A 102 31.12 -28.27 4.16
C ASP A 102 31.83 -26.96 3.79
N ALA A 103 31.38 -25.89 4.44
CA ALA A 103 32.18 -24.71 4.65
C ALA A 103 32.56 -24.72 6.13
N GLU A 104 33.79 -25.17 6.38
CA GLU A 104 34.45 -25.15 7.67
C GLU A 104 34.36 -23.74 8.30
N PRO A 105 34.15 -23.66 9.64
CA PRO A 105 34.18 -22.39 10.34
C PRO A 105 35.63 -21.88 10.36
N THR A 106 35.88 -20.78 9.65
CA THR A 106 37.16 -20.07 9.78
C THR A 106 37.13 -19.25 11.08
N GLU A 107 37.48 -19.90 12.18
CA GLU A 107 38.02 -19.21 13.36
C GLU A 107 39.33 -18.53 12.95
N GLY A 108 39.39 -17.20 13.02
CA GLY A 108 40.64 -16.50 12.79
C GLY A 108 40.52 -14.99 12.67
N GLU A 109 40.81 -14.33 13.78
CA GLU A 109 41.51 -13.05 13.84
C GLU A 109 40.66 -11.78 13.97
N ALA A 110 40.54 -11.35 15.22
CA ALA A 110 40.33 -9.95 15.57
C ALA A 110 41.58 -9.13 15.20
N PRO A 111 41.41 -8.00 14.49
CA PRO A 111 42.22 -6.82 14.76
C PRO A 111 41.38 -5.80 15.53
N ALA A 112 42.06 -5.24 16.52
CA ALA A 112 41.61 -4.20 17.40
C ALA A 112 41.14 -2.95 16.65
N ALA A 113 40.08 -2.37 17.19
CA ALA A 113 39.88 -0.93 17.41
C ALA A 113 40.73 0.02 16.55
N GLU A 114 40.14 0.55 15.48
CA GLU A 114 40.38 1.93 15.08
C GLU A 114 39.03 2.63 14.96
N THR A 115 38.73 3.41 15.99
CA THR A 115 37.61 4.33 16.11
C THR A 115 37.74 5.43 15.05
N ALA A 116 37.24 5.19 13.85
CA ALA A 116 36.93 6.26 12.91
C ALA A 116 35.58 6.87 13.29
N THR A 117 35.64 7.85 14.18
CA THR A 117 34.56 8.81 14.44
C THR A 117 34.23 9.53 13.14
N VAL A 118 33.33 8.95 12.34
CA VAL A 118 32.60 9.72 11.35
C VAL A 118 31.64 10.58 12.15
N ALA A 119 31.94 11.87 12.19
CA ALA A 119 31.06 12.89 12.74
C ALA A 119 29.71 12.75 12.04
N GLU A 120 28.80 12.10 12.75
CA GLU A 120 27.37 12.16 12.59
C GLU A 120 27.01 13.63 12.77
N THR A 121 27.06 14.37 11.65
CA THR A 121 26.43 15.67 11.54
C THR A 121 24.95 15.43 11.76
N GLU A 122 24.56 15.65 13.01
CA GLU A 122 23.20 15.79 13.49
C GLU A 122 22.57 17.01 12.78
N GLU A 123 22.29 16.88 11.48
CA GLU A 123 21.39 17.78 10.78
C GLU A 123 20.00 17.53 11.34
N ALA A 124 19.53 18.50 12.11
CA ALA A 124 18.22 18.51 12.73
C ALA A 124 17.14 18.06 11.72
N PRO A 125 16.19 17.21 12.15
CA PRO A 125 15.06 16.80 11.31
C PRO A 125 14.23 18.04 11.01
N THR A 126 14.54 18.69 9.89
CA THR A 126 13.77 19.79 9.35
C THR A 126 12.53 19.17 8.73
N GLU A 127 11.51 19.04 9.58
CA GLU A 127 10.08 19.04 9.26
C GLU A 127 9.74 18.89 7.76
N ALA A 128 9.57 17.63 7.33
CA ALA A 128 8.54 17.14 6.42
C ALA A 128 7.94 18.12 5.37
N ALA A 129 8.77 18.69 4.50
CA ALA A 129 8.28 19.27 3.25
C ALA A 129 8.54 18.28 2.11
N ASP A 130 7.47 17.58 1.70
CA ASP A 130 7.35 16.89 0.41
C ASP A 130 8.41 15.79 0.15
N ALA A 131 8.34 14.70 0.90
CA ALA A 131 9.12 13.49 0.61
C ALA A 131 8.77 12.96 -0.80
N VAL A 132 9.79 12.84 -1.66
CA VAL A 132 9.64 12.29 -3.02
C VAL A 132 8.95 10.92 -2.94
N PRO A 133 7.82 10.71 -3.63
CA PRO A 133 7.12 9.44 -3.59
C PRO A 133 8.04 8.28 -4.01
N ASP A 134 8.15 7.24 -3.18
CA ASP A 134 8.88 6.01 -3.53
C ASP A 134 8.14 5.11 -4.54
N GLY A 135 6.95 5.55 -4.98
CA GLY A 135 6.01 4.79 -5.81
C GLY A 135 6.45 4.54 -7.25
N ASN A 136 5.48 4.37 -8.14
CA ASN A 136 5.77 4.09 -9.54
C ASN A 136 6.28 5.35 -10.27
N VAL A 137 6.88 5.18 -11.46
CA VAL A 137 7.45 6.30 -12.24
C VAL A 137 6.41 7.39 -12.52
N SER A 138 5.16 7.01 -12.80
CA SER A 138 4.06 7.95 -13.05
C SER A 138 3.71 8.76 -11.80
N ASP A 139 3.72 8.15 -10.61
CA ASP A 139 3.44 8.87 -9.35
C ASP A 139 4.50 9.95 -9.09
N VAL A 140 5.77 9.64 -9.39
CA VAL A 140 6.87 10.62 -9.25
C VAL A 140 6.71 11.76 -10.26
N LEU A 141 6.34 11.45 -11.51
CA LEU A 141 6.15 12.47 -12.54
C LEU A 141 4.92 13.34 -12.29
N ASP A 142 3.83 12.76 -11.79
CA ASP A 142 2.62 13.48 -11.39
C ASP A 142 2.91 14.41 -10.20
N TRP A 143 3.70 13.95 -9.22
CA TRP A 143 4.14 14.78 -8.10
C TRP A 143 5.06 15.93 -8.53
N VAL A 144 5.95 15.69 -9.50
CA VAL A 144 6.79 16.75 -10.10
C VAL A 144 5.94 17.76 -10.86
N ASP A 145 4.90 17.32 -11.58
CA ASP A 145 3.98 18.16 -12.38
C ASP A 145 4.71 19.17 -13.30
N GLY A 146 5.89 18.80 -13.80
CA GLY A 146 6.76 19.66 -14.61
C GLY A 146 7.55 20.74 -13.84
N ASP A 147 7.54 20.73 -12.51
CA ASP A 147 8.32 21.64 -11.68
C ASP A 147 9.82 21.26 -11.68
N ALA A 148 10.67 22.19 -12.11
CA ALA A 148 12.10 21.94 -12.26
C ALA A 148 12.84 21.76 -10.91
N GLU A 149 12.37 22.39 -9.82
CA GLU A 149 12.98 22.22 -8.50
C GLU A 149 12.65 20.85 -7.93
N LYS A 150 11.38 20.44 -8.01
CA LYS A 150 10.95 19.08 -7.64
C LYS A 150 11.63 18.00 -8.48
N ALA A 151 11.79 18.25 -9.78
CA ALA A 151 12.47 17.31 -10.69
C ALA A 151 13.94 17.11 -10.30
N ARG A 152 14.66 18.17 -9.90
CA ARG A 152 16.04 18.07 -9.37
C ARG A 152 16.08 17.26 -8.08
N GLN A 153 15.14 17.49 -7.17
CA GLN A 153 15.08 16.75 -5.90
C GLN A 153 14.84 15.26 -6.13
N ALA A 154 13.87 14.91 -6.98
CA ALA A 154 13.61 13.52 -7.36
C ALA A 154 14.81 12.88 -8.08
N LEU A 155 15.52 13.63 -8.92
CA LEU A 155 16.69 13.16 -9.66
C LEU A 155 17.85 12.81 -8.71
N ASP A 156 18.09 13.65 -7.70
CA ASP A 156 19.15 13.42 -6.69
C ASP A 156 18.83 12.16 -5.86
N VAL A 157 17.59 12.05 -5.36
CA VAL A 157 17.10 10.88 -4.62
C VAL A 157 17.22 9.60 -5.45
N GLU A 158 16.80 9.62 -6.72
CA GLU A 158 16.85 8.42 -7.57
C GLU A 158 18.29 8.03 -7.93
N ARG A 159 19.20 8.99 -8.13
CA ARG A 159 20.64 8.71 -8.38
C ARG A 159 21.36 8.15 -7.16
N GLY A 160 20.90 8.47 -5.95
CA GLY A 160 21.41 7.91 -4.70
C GLY A 160 20.99 6.46 -4.44
N ARG A 161 20.04 5.90 -5.21
CA ARG A 161 19.60 4.51 -5.05
C ARG A 161 20.62 3.53 -5.60
N GLU A 162 20.68 2.34 -5.00
CA GLU A 162 21.52 1.24 -5.47
C GLU A 162 21.16 0.78 -6.90
N ARG A 163 19.88 0.93 -7.29
CA ARG A 163 19.37 0.57 -8.62
C ARG A 163 18.51 1.69 -9.20
N PRO A 164 19.12 2.74 -9.78
CA PRO A 164 18.38 3.86 -10.35
C PRO A 164 17.54 3.41 -11.55
N ARG A 165 16.29 3.87 -11.60
CA ARG A 165 15.37 3.63 -12.71
C ARG A 165 15.75 4.51 -13.90
N ALA A 166 16.50 3.94 -14.84
CA ALA A 166 17.02 4.66 -16.00
C ALA A 166 15.94 5.45 -16.79
N GLY A 167 14.71 4.92 -16.89
CA GLY A 167 13.59 5.63 -17.53
C GLY A 167 13.17 6.91 -16.79
N LEU A 168 13.05 6.84 -15.46
CA LEU A 168 12.71 7.97 -14.61
C LEU A 168 13.82 9.02 -14.63
N VAL A 169 15.08 8.61 -14.47
CA VAL A 169 16.25 9.51 -14.53
C VAL A 169 16.28 10.28 -15.85
N LYS A 170 15.99 9.62 -16.98
CA LYS A 170 15.93 10.26 -18.30
C LYS A 170 14.84 11.33 -18.37
N GLN A 171 13.63 11.03 -17.88
CA GLN A 171 12.50 11.96 -17.91
C GLN A 171 12.71 13.15 -16.97
N LEU A 172 13.23 12.93 -15.75
CA LEU A 172 13.55 13.99 -14.82
C LEU A 172 14.65 14.92 -15.35
N THR A 173 15.68 14.36 -16.00
CA THR A 173 16.73 15.17 -16.65
C THR A 173 16.14 16.06 -17.74
N GLN A 174 15.19 15.54 -18.54
CA GLN A 174 14.52 16.31 -19.59
C GLN A 174 13.66 17.47 -19.06
N ILE A 175 13.15 17.40 -17.83
CA ILE A 175 12.36 18.49 -17.21
C ILE A 175 13.28 19.60 -16.67
N VAL A 176 14.50 19.24 -16.26
CA VAL A 176 15.46 20.17 -15.65
C VAL A 176 16.28 20.95 -16.69
N GLU A 177 16.52 20.35 -17.87
CA GLU A 177 17.21 20.97 -19.02
C GLU A 177 16.29 21.92 -19.81
#